data_AF-A0AA88IEJ2-F1
#
_entry.id   AF-A0AA88IEJ2-F1
#
_cell.length_a   1.000
_cell.length_b   1.000
_cell.length_c   1.000
_cell.angle_alpha   90.00
_cell.angle_beta   90.00
_cell.angle_gamma   90.00
#
_symmetry.space_group_name_H-M   'P 1'
#
loop_
_entity.id
_entity.type
_entity.pdbx_description
1 polymer ?
#
loop_
_entity_poly.entity_id
_entity_poly.type
_entity_poly.pdbx_seq_one_letter_code
_entity_poly.pdbx_strand_id
1 'polypeptide(L)'
;MFVLHAPSEKYGRGKTKFYAAFVDLQKAFDNVDRELLIMELIKIGLPGQFAQLIANMYGSTKAVVRVFGKGVSRIFEQTRSVKQRRTLSPRLFGIFVSDIVEFLEKRWAPTVKLGNRTISALLFADDMALVAKTARELQILIDLMAEYLESKKLRLNLGKTVIMIFNKGGRRNLVENEKFRFKGQETMVAKKVKYLGFTLTPNYSWTEHLSEMSKRGKAAVGAILRNDLVKKSKSLKIFKQIFDSKIKPAIHYRAELWGLEAADKLESVQLRYYKRLFGLHQTTHNQLIKGDFSIFSLKLHRLYQVTSPFVTSQKFFDLPFEVKKKYIREPNKYAGYVAPSQEILESTNSEEVREAFDFVSEKSDKFPVEVPDFKETAVNLYLECYDFARRLLRSLAVALGQDADFFVNNHKLMGTNENRSIFRTLYYPPLRKDQIKPGTMRCGEHTDYGTFTLLFQDNIGGLEVLTKNKQWVEAKPIPGALLVNVGDLLQIWTDNEYPATKHRVRIPQEELKLKTIRQSMVYFVHPDNDFEIRPLNGNRSNYSEPTTSRKWTQMKLDASYKY
;
A
#
# COMPACT_ATOMS: atom_id res chain seq x y z
N MET A 1 -4.53 13.37 -9.82
CA MET A 1 -5.55 12.47 -9.22
C MET A 1 -5.84 12.76 -7.75
N PHE A 2 -4.88 12.61 -6.82
CA PHE A 2 -5.12 12.93 -5.39
C PHE A 2 -5.61 14.38 -5.17
N VAL A 3 -5.01 15.32 -5.92
CA VAL A 3 -5.38 16.75 -5.93
C VAL A 3 -6.80 16.98 -6.45
N LEU A 4 -7.38 16.07 -7.24
CA LEU A 4 -8.80 16.13 -7.62
C LEU A 4 -9.68 15.47 -6.57
N HIS A 5 -9.24 14.32 -6.04
CA HIS A 5 -9.95 13.54 -5.04
C HIS A 5 -10.20 14.33 -3.76
N ALA A 6 -9.15 14.89 -3.15
CA ALA A 6 -9.25 15.60 -1.88
C ALA A 6 -10.27 16.76 -1.87
N PRO A 7 -10.26 17.72 -2.83
CA PRO A 7 -11.27 18.77 -2.85
C PRO A 7 -12.64 18.23 -3.23
N SER A 8 -12.73 17.27 -4.17
CA SER A 8 -14.03 16.67 -4.50
C SER A 8 -14.66 16.04 -3.25
N GLU A 9 -13.94 15.21 -2.52
CA GLU A 9 -14.45 14.59 -1.30
C GLU A 9 -14.79 15.63 -0.21
N LYS A 10 -13.97 16.67 -0.04
CA LYS A 10 -14.22 17.74 0.94
C LYS A 10 -15.49 18.54 0.62
N TYR A 11 -15.64 18.98 -0.62
CA TYR A 11 -16.71 19.92 -1.03
C TYR A 11 -17.96 19.21 -1.55
N GLY A 12 -17.85 17.96 -1.98
CA GLY A 12 -18.94 17.14 -2.49
C GLY A 12 -19.56 16.19 -1.45
N ARG A 13 -19.31 16.38 -0.14
CA ARG A 13 -19.93 15.64 0.96
C ARG A 13 -21.24 16.29 1.39
N GLY A 14 -22.29 15.49 1.61
CA GLY A 14 -23.58 15.98 2.12
C GLY A 14 -24.48 16.51 1.00
N LYS A 15 -25.10 17.68 1.19
CA LYS A 15 -25.99 18.30 0.18
C LYS A 15 -25.25 19.21 -0.82
N THR A 16 -23.93 19.34 -0.71
CA THR A 16 -23.12 20.22 -1.56
C THR A 16 -22.55 19.47 -2.77
N LYS A 17 -22.39 20.19 -3.89
CA LYS A 17 -21.86 19.67 -5.15
C LYS A 17 -20.43 20.15 -5.38
N PHE A 18 -19.67 19.37 -6.13
CA PHE A 18 -18.37 19.76 -6.65
C PHE A 18 -18.30 19.47 -8.14
N TYR A 19 -17.68 20.35 -8.91
CA TYR A 19 -17.76 20.33 -10.37
C TYR A 19 -16.37 20.21 -10.97
N ALA A 20 -16.23 19.33 -11.96
CA ALA A 20 -15.03 19.28 -12.77
C ALA A 20 -15.35 19.16 -14.27
N ALA A 21 -14.66 19.95 -15.10
CA ALA A 21 -14.69 19.79 -16.55
C ALA A 21 -13.36 19.18 -17.00
N PHE A 22 -13.42 17.99 -17.60
CA PHE A 22 -12.27 17.30 -18.17
C PHE A 22 -12.15 17.69 -19.63
N VAL A 23 -11.14 18.50 -19.91
CA VAL A 23 -10.90 19.15 -21.21
C VAL A 23 -10.05 18.23 -22.07
N ASP A 24 -10.58 17.85 -23.24
CA ASP A 24 -9.86 17.09 -24.26
C ASP A 24 -9.57 18.01 -25.45
N LEU A 25 -8.29 18.12 -25.81
CA LEU A 25 -7.86 18.96 -26.92
C LEU A 25 -7.83 18.15 -28.23
N GLN A 26 -8.43 18.70 -29.28
CA GLN A 26 -8.39 18.10 -30.60
C GLN A 26 -6.96 18.18 -31.15
N LYS A 27 -6.32 17.02 -31.32
CA LYS A 27 -4.97 16.90 -31.91
C LYS A 27 -3.96 17.87 -31.28
N ALA A 28 -3.88 17.85 -29.94
CA ALA A 28 -3.13 18.83 -29.14
C ALA A 28 -1.71 19.10 -29.65
N PHE A 29 -0.92 18.03 -29.82
CA PHE A 29 0.46 18.11 -30.30
C PHE A 29 0.59 18.59 -31.75
N ASP A 30 -0.38 18.25 -32.61
CA ASP A 30 -0.33 18.58 -34.04
C ASP A 30 -0.75 20.04 -34.29
N ASN A 31 -1.53 20.63 -33.38
CA ASN A 31 -2.06 21.98 -33.49
C ASN A 31 -1.20 23.06 -32.82
N VAL A 32 -0.06 22.70 -32.19
CA VAL A 32 0.88 23.67 -31.61
C VAL A 32 1.37 24.62 -32.69
N ASP A 33 1.09 25.90 -32.54
CA ASP A 33 1.61 26.96 -33.40
C ASP A 33 3.08 27.23 -33.03
N ARG A 34 3.97 27.10 -34.03
CA ARG A 34 5.42 27.14 -33.78
C ARG A 34 5.91 28.54 -33.41
N GLU A 35 5.34 29.58 -33.99
CA GLU A 35 5.73 30.96 -33.67
C GLU A 35 5.35 31.27 -32.22
N LEU A 36 4.12 30.94 -31.83
CA LEU A 36 3.67 31.09 -30.44
C LEU A 36 4.52 30.25 -29.47
N LEU A 37 4.91 29.02 -29.85
CA LEU A 37 5.81 28.19 -29.03
C LEU A 37 7.17 28.86 -28.82
N ILE A 38 7.78 29.44 -29.86
CA ILE A 38 9.06 30.14 -29.73
C ILE A 38 8.90 31.38 -28.83
N MET A 39 7.80 32.13 -28.97
CA MET A 39 7.51 33.25 -28.07
C MET A 39 7.39 32.80 -26.61
N GLU A 40 6.69 31.69 -26.33
CA GLU A 40 6.60 31.16 -24.97
C GLU A 40 7.96 30.73 -24.41
N LEU A 41 8.82 30.11 -25.23
CA LEU A 41 10.17 29.74 -24.80
C LEU A 41 10.99 30.97 -24.39
N ILE A 42 10.87 32.07 -25.14
CA ILE A 42 11.56 33.33 -24.81
C ILE A 42 10.96 33.93 -23.51
N LYS A 43 9.63 33.94 -23.37
CA LYS A 43 8.95 34.46 -22.16
C LYS A 43 9.36 33.74 -20.87
N ILE A 44 9.57 32.43 -20.92
CA ILE A 44 10.05 31.66 -19.74
C ILE A 44 11.54 31.85 -19.46
N GLY A 45 12.23 32.72 -20.22
CA GLY A 45 13.64 33.06 -20.02
C GLY A 45 14.63 32.14 -20.74
N LEU A 46 14.20 31.37 -21.74
CA LEU A 46 15.14 30.58 -22.53
C LEU A 46 16.05 31.54 -23.34
N PRO A 47 17.39 31.40 -23.25
CA PRO A 47 18.28 32.27 -24.02
C PRO A 47 18.01 32.18 -25.52
N GLY A 48 18.06 33.33 -26.21
CA GLY A 48 17.67 33.44 -27.63
C GLY A 48 18.37 32.44 -28.54
N GLN A 49 19.64 32.11 -28.28
CA GLN A 49 20.38 31.08 -29.03
C GLN A 49 19.74 29.69 -28.96
N PHE A 50 19.20 29.27 -27.80
CA PHE A 50 18.52 27.99 -27.65
C PHE A 50 17.11 28.03 -28.26
N ALA A 51 16.40 29.16 -28.12
CA ALA A 51 15.11 29.34 -28.78
C ALA A 51 15.27 29.28 -30.31
N GLN A 52 16.31 29.91 -30.86
CA GLN A 52 16.65 29.86 -32.27
C GLN A 52 17.04 28.45 -32.73
N LEU A 53 17.80 27.70 -31.91
CA LEU A 53 18.13 26.31 -32.21
C LEU A 53 16.85 25.46 -32.33
N ILE A 54 15.92 25.61 -31.39
CA ILE A 54 14.63 24.93 -31.45
C ILE A 54 13.85 25.39 -32.69
N ALA A 55 13.77 26.71 -32.96
CA ALA A 55 13.11 27.25 -34.13
C ALA A 55 13.68 26.65 -35.42
N ASN A 56 15.00 26.56 -35.55
CA ASN A 56 15.69 25.95 -36.70
C ASN A 56 15.41 24.45 -36.81
N MET A 57 15.34 23.71 -35.70
CA MET A 57 14.94 22.28 -35.72
C MET A 57 13.55 22.06 -36.29
N TYR A 58 12.66 23.05 -36.16
CA TYR A 58 11.31 23.05 -36.69
C TYR A 58 11.18 23.84 -38.01
N GLY A 59 12.18 24.63 -38.39
CA GLY A 59 12.23 25.39 -39.63
C GLY A 59 12.24 24.46 -40.83
N SER A 60 11.41 24.79 -41.83
CA SER A 60 11.40 24.10 -43.14
C SER A 60 10.97 22.62 -43.11
N THR A 61 10.06 22.25 -42.21
CA THR A 61 9.49 20.89 -42.22
C THR A 61 8.47 20.75 -43.36
N LYS A 62 8.71 19.86 -44.32
CA LYS A 62 7.79 19.52 -45.40
C LYS A 62 7.13 18.16 -45.13
N ALA A 63 5.86 18.01 -45.48
CA ALA A 63 5.09 16.78 -45.25
C ALA A 63 4.30 16.36 -46.50
N VAL A 64 3.96 15.06 -46.54
CA VAL A 64 3.06 14.45 -47.52
C VAL A 64 2.11 13.49 -46.80
N VAL A 65 0.89 13.33 -47.31
CA VAL A 65 -0.09 12.36 -46.82
C VAL A 65 -0.15 11.18 -47.77
N ARG A 66 0.13 9.97 -47.27
CA ARG A 66 -0.06 8.73 -48.03
C ARG A 66 -1.43 8.15 -47.72
N VAL A 67 -2.25 7.95 -48.75
CA VAL A 67 -3.55 7.28 -48.63
C VAL A 67 -3.43 5.90 -49.26
N PHE A 68 -3.72 4.85 -48.50
CA PHE A 68 -3.63 3.48 -49.00
C PHE A 68 -4.55 3.28 -50.20
N GLY A 69 -4.01 2.76 -51.31
CA GLY A 69 -4.74 2.60 -52.57
C GLY A 69 -5.01 3.88 -53.37
N LYS A 70 -4.61 5.07 -52.88
CA LYS A 70 -4.85 6.36 -53.56
C LYS A 70 -3.60 7.24 -53.75
N GLY A 71 -2.41 6.71 -53.45
CA GLY A 71 -1.14 7.39 -53.69
C GLY A 71 -0.72 8.37 -52.59
N VAL A 72 0.12 9.35 -52.95
CA VAL A 72 0.74 10.33 -52.04
C VAL A 72 0.30 11.74 -52.45
N SER A 73 -0.01 12.60 -51.48
CA SER A 73 -0.36 13.99 -51.73
C SER A 73 0.82 14.81 -52.28
N ARG A 74 0.52 16.01 -52.81
CA ARG A 74 1.56 17.05 -53.00
C ARG A 74 2.29 17.36 -51.68
N ILE A 75 3.54 17.78 -51.80
CA ILE A 75 4.34 18.27 -50.67
C ILE A 75 3.73 19.58 -50.18
N PHE A 76 3.58 19.72 -48.86
CA PHE A 76 3.16 20.98 -48.23
C PHE A 76 4.05 21.32 -47.05
N GLU A 77 4.18 22.61 -46.76
CA GLU A 77 4.92 23.08 -45.59
C GLU A 77 4.10 22.88 -44.32
N GLN A 78 4.78 22.42 -43.28
CA GLN A 78 4.20 22.18 -41.99
C GLN A 78 4.63 23.31 -41.04
N THR A 79 3.72 24.23 -40.73
CA THR A 79 3.96 25.38 -39.85
C THR A 79 3.49 25.16 -38.40
N ARG A 80 2.75 24.07 -38.16
CA ARG A 80 2.23 23.65 -36.85
C ARG A 80 2.79 22.29 -36.47
N SER A 81 2.58 21.90 -35.22
CA SER A 81 3.02 20.66 -34.60
C SER A 81 4.41 20.68 -33.98
N VAL A 82 4.52 19.93 -32.87
CA VAL A 82 5.77 19.41 -32.35
C VAL A 82 6.06 18.03 -32.93
N LYS A 83 7.34 17.62 -33.04
CA LYS A 83 7.72 16.38 -33.73
C LYS A 83 7.22 15.16 -32.97
N GLN A 84 6.44 14.30 -33.61
CA GLN A 84 5.95 13.08 -32.95
C GLN A 84 7.11 12.14 -32.59
N ARG A 85 6.93 11.34 -31.53
CA ARG A 85 7.90 10.33 -31.03
C ARG A 85 9.27 10.89 -30.66
N ARG A 86 9.37 12.19 -30.34
CA ARG A 86 10.58 12.81 -29.79
C ARG A 86 10.40 13.09 -28.31
N THR A 87 11.46 12.88 -27.53
CA THR A 87 11.49 13.09 -26.08
C THR A 87 11.24 14.55 -25.68
N LEU A 88 11.61 15.50 -26.55
CA LEU A 88 11.44 16.93 -26.30
C LEU A 88 9.98 17.41 -26.47
N SER A 89 9.18 16.73 -27.29
CA SER A 89 7.85 17.22 -27.70
C SER A 89 6.82 17.34 -26.56
N PRO A 90 6.71 16.39 -25.63
CA PRO A 90 5.87 16.56 -24.43
C PRO A 90 6.25 17.78 -23.59
N ARG A 91 7.56 18.07 -23.49
CA ARG A 91 8.06 19.21 -22.72
C ARG A 91 7.75 20.54 -23.40
N LEU A 92 7.92 20.61 -24.73
CA LEU A 92 7.54 21.78 -25.51
C LEU A 92 6.04 22.05 -25.45
N PHE A 93 5.21 21.01 -25.54
CA PHE A 93 3.76 21.17 -25.37
C PHE A 93 3.41 21.66 -23.96
N GLY A 94 4.03 21.09 -22.92
CA GLY A 94 3.82 21.53 -21.54
C GLY A 94 4.17 23.01 -21.33
N ILE A 95 5.28 23.49 -21.92
CA ILE A 95 5.67 24.90 -21.91
C ILE A 95 4.67 25.75 -22.69
N PHE A 96 4.22 25.27 -23.85
CA PHE A 96 3.27 26.00 -24.70
C PHE A 96 1.97 26.37 -23.96
N VAL A 97 1.52 25.47 -23.07
CA VAL A 97 0.29 25.63 -22.29
C VAL A 97 0.51 26.07 -20.84
N SER A 98 1.75 26.34 -20.40
CA SER A 98 2.04 26.57 -18.98
C SER A 98 1.54 27.92 -18.45
N ASP A 99 1.39 28.90 -19.32
CA ASP A 99 0.89 30.24 -18.98
C ASP A 99 -0.62 30.28 -18.70
N ILE A 100 -1.34 29.16 -18.84
CA ILE A 100 -2.76 29.09 -18.53
C ILE A 100 -3.06 29.45 -17.07
N VAL A 101 -2.17 29.11 -16.14
CA VAL A 101 -2.35 29.42 -14.72
C VAL A 101 -2.34 30.93 -14.52
N GLU A 102 -1.33 31.61 -15.06
CA GLU A 102 -1.20 33.06 -15.02
C GLU A 102 -2.37 33.75 -15.76
N PHE A 103 -2.80 33.19 -16.89
CA PHE A 103 -3.96 33.67 -17.65
C PHE A 103 -5.24 33.68 -16.81
N LEU A 104 -5.48 32.59 -16.05
CA LEU A 104 -6.64 32.43 -15.17
C LEU A 104 -6.53 33.35 -13.95
N GLU A 105 -5.35 33.45 -13.33
CA GLU A 105 -5.11 34.33 -12.18
C GLU A 105 -5.33 35.81 -12.52
N LYS A 106 -4.81 36.28 -13.66
CA LYS A 106 -5.01 37.67 -14.11
C LYS A 106 -6.46 38.04 -14.39
N ARG A 107 -7.32 37.03 -14.63
CA ARG A 107 -8.76 37.20 -14.87
C ARG A 107 -9.62 36.88 -13.65
N TRP A 108 -8.99 36.71 -12.49
CA TRP A 108 -9.64 36.43 -11.22
C TRP A 108 -10.56 35.20 -11.31
N ALA A 109 -10.09 34.18 -12.04
CA ALA A 109 -10.83 32.96 -12.25
C ALA A 109 -11.26 32.33 -10.91
N PRO A 110 -12.48 31.75 -10.83
CA PRO A 110 -12.93 31.05 -9.63
C PRO A 110 -11.94 29.99 -9.17
N THR A 111 -11.77 29.87 -7.85
CA THR A 111 -10.83 28.90 -7.26
C THR A 111 -11.42 28.08 -6.11
N VAL A 112 -10.83 26.91 -5.92
CA VAL A 112 -11.12 25.97 -4.84
C VAL A 112 -9.93 25.89 -3.90
N LYS A 113 -10.17 25.98 -2.58
CA LYS A 113 -9.11 25.90 -1.57
C LYS A 113 -8.71 24.44 -1.30
N LEU A 114 -7.44 24.13 -1.41
CA LEU A 114 -6.85 22.84 -1.08
C LEU A 114 -5.63 23.05 -0.18
N GLY A 115 -5.79 22.77 1.12
CA GLY A 115 -4.81 23.14 2.13
C GLY A 115 -4.58 24.65 2.15
N ASN A 116 -3.31 25.05 1.97
CA ASN A 116 -2.88 26.45 1.93
C ASN A 116 -2.81 27.02 0.49
N ARG A 117 -3.28 26.27 -0.51
CA ARG A 117 -3.28 26.69 -1.92
C ARG A 117 -4.71 26.82 -2.44
N THR A 118 -4.86 27.58 -3.50
CA THR A 118 -6.09 27.66 -4.30
C THR A 118 -5.82 27.08 -5.69
N ILE A 119 -6.83 26.44 -6.29
CA ILE A 119 -6.74 25.83 -7.61
C ILE A 119 -7.97 26.15 -8.45
N SER A 120 -7.78 26.46 -9.72
CA SER A 120 -8.83 26.60 -10.75
C SER A 120 -8.74 25.50 -11.80
N ALA A 121 -7.53 24.99 -12.04
CA ALA A 121 -7.23 23.95 -13.01
C ALA A 121 -6.20 22.95 -12.48
N LEU A 122 -6.27 21.72 -12.98
CA LEU A 122 -5.29 20.66 -12.83
C LEU A 122 -4.74 20.34 -14.22
N LEU A 123 -3.43 20.42 -14.37
CA LEU A 123 -2.76 20.29 -15.66
C LEU A 123 -1.81 19.09 -15.62
N PHE A 124 -1.98 18.15 -16.53
CA PHE A 124 -1.05 17.05 -16.71
C PHE A 124 -0.85 16.78 -18.21
N ALA A 125 0.20 17.37 -18.79
CA ALA A 125 0.40 17.36 -20.24
C ALA A 125 -0.86 17.86 -20.97
N ASP A 126 -1.49 17.03 -21.80
CA ASP A 126 -2.72 17.31 -22.54
C ASP A 126 -4.00 17.02 -21.74
N ASP A 127 -3.92 16.28 -20.64
CA ASP A 127 -5.03 16.02 -19.73
C ASP A 127 -5.24 17.24 -18.80
N MET A 128 -6.27 18.03 -19.08
CA MET A 128 -6.62 19.22 -18.29
C MET A 128 -7.96 19.02 -17.56
N ALA A 129 -8.06 19.46 -16.31
CA ALA A 129 -9.30 19.45 -15.56
C ALA A 129 -9.54 20.78 -14.84
N LEU A 130 -10.63 21.47 -15.17
CA LEU A 130 -11.11 22.66 -14.47
C LEU A 130 -11.92 22.23 -13.25
N VAL A 131 -11.85 22.97 -12.14
CA VAL A 131 -12.54 22.62 -10.89
C VAL A 131 -13.26 23.81 -10.26
N ALA A 132 -14.47 23.59 -9.76
CA ALA A 132 -15.32 24.63 -9.18
C ALA A 132 -16.27 24.09 -8.09
N LYS A 133 -16.81 24.99 -7.26
CA LYS A 133 -17.81 24.64 -6.22
C LYS A 133 -19.24 24.82 -6.70
N THR A 134 -19.46 25.66 -7.71
CA THR A 134 -20.78 25.90 -8.27
C THR A 134 -20.80 25.75 -9.79
N ALA A 135 -21.98 25.50 -10.36
CA ALA A 135 -22.18 25.42 -11.80
C ALA A 135 -21.78 26.73 -12.51
N ARG A 136 -22.13 27.88 -11.91
CA ARG A 136 -21.79 29.20 -12.44
C ARG A 136 -20.28 29.42 -12.49
N GLU A 137 -19.57 29.07 -11.42
CA GLU A 137 -18.11 29.12 -11.38
C GLU A 137 -17.48 28.23 -12.46
N LEU A 138 -17.98 27.00 -12.65
CA LEU A 138 -17.46 26.12 -13.69
C LEU A 138 -17.70 26.70 -15.09
N GLN A 139 -18.88 27.28 -15.35
CA GLN A 139 -19.17 27.91 -16.64
C GLN A 139 -18.21 29.07 -16.93
N ILE A 140 -17.93 29.93 -15.93
CA ILE A 140 -16.91 30.99 -16.06
C ILE A 140 -15.55 30.39 -16.43
N LEU A 141 -15.12 29.31 -15.76
CA LEU A 141 -13.85 28.65 -16.10
C LEU A 141 -13.85 28.06 -17.52
N ILE A 142 -14.97 27.52 -17.98
CA ILE A 142 -15.13 26.99 -19.34
C ILE A 142 -15.00 28.11 -20.38
N ASP A 143 -15.61 29.26 -20.13
CA ASP A 143 -15.54 30.42 -21.03
C ASP A 143 -14.12 31.01 -21.08
N LEU A 144 -13.45 31.15 -19.92
CA LEU A 144 -12.05 31.58 -19.85
C LEU A 144 -11.11 30.58 -20.54
N MET A 145 -11.37 29.28 -20.41
CA MET A 145 -10.62 28.26 -21.14
C MET A 145 -10.84 28.39 -22.65
N ALA A 146 -12.06 28.71 -23.10
CA ALA A 146 -12.34 28.92 -24.52
C ALA A 146 -11.54 30.10 -25.09
N GLU A 147 -11.47 31.21 -24.36
CA GLU A 147 -10.63 32.37 -24.71
C GLU A 147 -9.14 32.01 -24.75
N TYR A 148 -8.67 31.28 -23.73
CA TYR A 148 -7.27 30.85 -23.66
C TYR A 148 -6.89 29.97 -24.87
N LEU A 149 -7.69 28.95 -25.18
CA LEU A 149 -7.43 28.06 -26.30
C LEU A 149 -7.46 28.79 -27.64
N GLU A 150 -8.35 29.77 -27.80
CA GLU A 150 -8.38 30.64 -28.98
C GLU A 150 -7.09 31.46 -29.13
N SER A 151 -6.61 32.05 -28.04
CA SER A 151 -5.33 32.79 -28.03
C SER A 151 -4.13 31.90 -28.42
N LYS A 152 -4.18 30.61 -28.09
CA LYS A 152 -3.16 29.61 -28.43
C LYS A 152 -3.41 28.90 -29.77
N LYS A 153 -4.46 29.27 -30.51
CA LYS A 153 -4.94 28.59 -31.73
C LYS A 153 -5.18 27.09 -31.55
N LEU A 154 -5.46 26.67 -30.32
CA LEU A 154 -5.84 25.30 -29.96
C LEU A 154 -7.35 25.11 -30.09
N ARG A 155 -7.77 23.85 -30.28
CA ARG A 155 -9.19 23.49 -30.44
C ARG A 155 -9.60 22.47 -29.41
N LEU A 156 -10.77 22.70 -28.82
CA LEU A 156 -11.42 21.74 -27.94
C LEU A 156 -12.06 20.61 -28.76
N ASN A 157 -12.00 19.39 -28.23
CA ASN A 157 -12.78 18.28 -28.72
C ASN A 157 -14.07 18.16 -27.90
N LEU A 158 -15.14 18.77 -28.39
CA LEU A 158 -16.44 18.80 -27.69
C LEU A 158 -17.02 17.40 -27.41
N GLY A 159 -16.81 16.44 -28.32
CA GLY A 159 -17.32 15.07 -28.14
C GLY A 159 -16.57 14.25 -27.09
N LYS A 160 -15.41 14.73 -26.61
CA LYS A 160 -14.62 14.07 -25.55
C LYS A 160 -14.45 14.92 -24.30
N THR A 161 -14.71 16.22 -24.39
CA THR A 161 -14.73 17.10 -23.23
C THR A 161 -16.01 16.87 -22.45
N VAL A 162 -15.87 16.52 -21.18
CA VAL A 162 -16.98 16.03 -20.35
C VAL A 162 -16.98 16.69 -18.99
N ILE A 163 -18.16 16.88 -18.43
CA ILE A 163 -18.33 17.46 -17.10
C ILE A 163 -18.75 16.36 -16.14
N MET A 164 -18.13 16.33 -14.96
CA MET A 164 -18.55 15.48 -13.86
C MET A 164 -18.99 16.35 -12.70
N ILE A 165 -20.19 16.05 -12.21
CA ILE A 165 -20.74 16.66 -11.00
C ILE A 165 -20.62 15.61 -9.89
N PHE A 166 -19.77 15.88 -8.92
CA PHE A 166 -19.59 15.02 -7.76
C PHE A 166 -20.59 15.40 -6.67
N ASN A 167 -21.26 14.40 -6.10
CA ASN A 167 -22.34 14.58 -5.14
C ASN A 167 -22.51 13.32 -4.27
N LYS A 168 -21.90 13.33 -3.06
CA LYS A 168 -21.97 12.23 -2.09
C LYS A 168 -23.17 12.43 -1.16
N GLY A 169 -24.33 11.88 -1.54
CA GLY A 169 -25.55 11.84 -0.70
C GLY A 169 -26.76 12.56 -1.29
N GLY A 170 -26.63 13.28 -2.40
CA GLY A 170 -27.78 13.91 -3.09
C GLY A 170 -28.60 12.94 -3.95
N ARG A 171 -29.89 13.26 -4.16
CA ARG A 171 -30.78 12.53 -5.09
C ARG A 171 -30.20 12.60 -6.52
N ARG A 172 -30.04 11.44 -7.17
CA ARG A 172 -29.51 11.31 -8.56
C ARG A 172 -30.19 12.23 -9.57
N ASN A 173 -31.49 12.47 -9.41
CA ASN A 173 -32.31 13.21 -10.37
C ASN A 173 -32.05 14.74 -10.40
N LEU A 174 -31.30 15.30 -9.44
CA LEU A 174 -31.00 16.74 -9.36
C LEU A 174 -29.68 17.14 -10.05
N VAL A 175 -29.01 16.19 -10.70
CA VAL A 175 -27.75 16.40 -11.43
C VAL A 175 -27.99 16.55 -12.94
N GLU A 176 -29.12 16.04 -13.46
CA GLU A 176 -29.39 15.94 -14.91
C GLU A 176 -29.87 17.25 -15.55
N ASN A 177 -30.23 18.27 -14.76
CA ASN A 177 -30.77 19.55 -15.28
C ASN A 177 -29.71 20.65 -15.48
N GLU A 178 -28.48 20.44 -15.03
CA GLU A 178 -27.43 21.45 -15.16
C GLU A 178 -26.74 21.34 -16.53
N LYS A 179 -26.77 22.44 -17.27
CA LYS A 179 -26.24 22.53 -18.63
C LYS A 179 -25.04 23.46 -18.66
N PHE A 180 -24.03 23.06 -19.41
CA PHE A 180 -22.83 23.84 -19.62
C PHE A 180 -22.59 23.98 -21.10
N ARG A 181 -22.04 25.12 -21.51
CA ARG A 181 -21.84 25.45 -22.92
C ARG A 181 -20.41 25.88 -23.17
N PHE A 182 -19.84 25.42 -24.27
CA PHE A 182 -18.56 25.89 -24.78
C PHE A 182 -18.81 26.59 -26.11
N LYS A 183 -18.53 27.90 -26.18
CA LYS A 183 -18.84 28.74 -27.36
C LYS A 183 -20.28 28.54 -27.87
N GLY A 184 -21.24 28.46 -26.94
CA GLY A 184 -22.66 28.26 -27.23
C GLY A 184 -23.11 26.81 -27.47
N GLN A 185 -22.20 25.85 -27.65
CA GLN A 185 -22.53 24.43 -27.84
C GLN A 185 -22.56 23.67 -26.52
N GLU A 186 -23.63 22.90 -26.27
CA GLU A 186 -23.82 22.16 -25.02
C GLU A 186 -22.81 21.01 -24.87
N THR A 187 -22.19 20.88 -23.69
CA THR A 187 -21.26 19.79 -23.36
C THR A 187 -21.93 18.73 -22.50
N MET A 188 -21.45 17.50 -22.57
CA MET A 188 -22.10 16.38 -21.87
C MET A 188 -21.70 16.30 -20.40
N VAL A 189 -22.70 16.04 -19.54
CA VAL A 189 -22.48 15.65 -18.14
C VAL A 189 -22.35 14.14 -18.06
N ALA A 190 -21.17 13.65 -17.69
CA ALA A 190 -20.83 12.24 -17.69
C ALA A 190 -21.10 11.57 -16.32
N LYS A 191 -21.68 10.36 -16.37
CA LYS A 191 -21.91 9.50 -15.19
C LYS A 191 -20.64 8.76 -14.74
N LYS A 192 -19.61 8.73 -15.58
CA LYS A 192 -18.26 8.23 -15.28
C LYS A 192 -17.25 8.88 -16.21
N VAL A 193 -16.04 9.10 -15.73
CA VAL A 193 -14.95 9.70 -16.51
C VAL A 193 -13.66 8.95 -16.22
N LYS A 194 -12.90 8.64 -17.27
CA LYS A 194 -11.56 8.08 -17.14
C LYS A 194 -10.55 9.21 -17.22
N TYR A 195 -9.91 9.51 -16.09
CA TYR A 195 -8.93 10.59 -15.98
C TYR A 195 -7.61 10.01 -15.49
N LEU A 196 -6.51 10.24 -16.22
CA LEU A 196 -5.18 9.68 -15.92
C LEU A 196 -5.20 8.16 -15.67
N GLY A 197 -6.01 7.45 -16.47
CA GLY A 197 -6.20 6.01 -16.39
C GLY A 197 -7.08 5.51 -15.24
N PHE A 198 -7.67 6.39 -14.44
CA PHE A 198 -8.53 6.07 -13.30
C PHE A 198 -9.99 6.39 -13.58
N THR A 199 -10.90 5.50 -13.22
CA THR A 199 -12.35 5.71 -13.46
C THR A 199 -13.01 6.38 -12.26
N LEU A 200 -13.43 7.62 -12.45
CA LEU A 200 -14.14 8.45 -11.47
C LEU A 200 -15.64 8.30 -11.63
N THR A 201 -16.37 8.37 -10.50
CA THR A 201 -17.83 8.32 -10.44
C THR A 201 -18.37 9.44 -9.52
N PRO A 202 -19.57 9.98 -9.79
CA PRO A 202 -20.16 11.07 -9.00
C PRO A 202 -20.27 10.82 -7.49
N ASN A 203 -20.42 9.56 -7.09
CA ASN A 203 -20.63 9.13 -5.71
C ASN A 203 -19.37 8.61 -5.03
N TYR A 204 -18.19 8.80 -5.61
CA TYR A 204 -16.91 8.31 -5.07
C TYR A 204 -16.85 6.78 -4.93
N SER A 205 -17.63 6.05 -5.75
CA SER A 205 -17.57 4.59 -5.79
C SER A 205 -16.40 4.13 -6.64
N TRP A 206 -15.52 3.32 -6.04
CA TRP A 206 -14.39 2.69 -6.72
C TRP A 206 -14.76 1.44 -7.51
N THR A 207 -16.03 1.02 -7.46
CA THR A 207 -16.48 -0.26 -8.02
C THR A 207 -16.21 -0.36 -9.52
N GLU A 208 -16.47 0.70 -10.29
CA GLU A 208 -16.19 0.73 -11.73
C GLU A 208 -14.68 0.59 -12.02
N HIS A 209 -13.85 1.36 -11.32
CA HIS A 209 -12.40 1.29 -11.45
C HIS A 209 -11.86 -0.10 -11.11
N LEU A 210 -12.30 -0.68 -9.99
CA LEU A 210 -11.89 -2.01 -9.54
C LEU A 210 -12.38 -3.11 -10.49
N SER A 211 -13.56 -2.96 -11.07
CA SER A 211 -14.08 -3.86 -12.11
C SER A 211 -13.19 -3.82 -13.36
N GLU A 212 -12.78 -2.63 -13.81
CA GLU A 212 -11.83 -2.48 -14.91
C GLU A 212 -10.46 -3.11 -14.59
N MET A 213 -9.93 -2.88 -13.38
CA MET A 213 -8.66 -3.47 -12.95
C MET A 213 -8.77 -5.00 -12.85
N SER A 214 -9.89 -5.52 -12.35
CA SER A 214 -10.18 -6.97 -12.32
C SER A 214 -10.20 -7.57 -13.73
N LYS A 215 -10.88 -6.91 -14.68
CA LYS A 215 -10.93 -7.34 -16.09
C LYS A 215 -9.53 -7.36 -16.72
N ARG A 216 -8.75 -6.29 -16.52
CA ARG A 216 -7.36 -6.20 -17.01
C ARG A 216 -6.48 -7.29 -16.40
N GLY A 217 -6.57 -7.51 -15.09
CA GLY A 217 -5.84 -8.56 -14.39
C GLY A 217 -6.21 -9.95 -14.91
N LYS A 218 -7.50 -10.24 -15.09
CA LYS A 218 -7.98 -11.52 -15.66
C LYS A 218 -7.47 -11.73 -17.10
N ALA A 219 -7.44 -10.69 -17.92
CA ALA A 219 -6.90 -10.75 -19.27
C ALA A 219 -5.37 -11.02 -19.25
N ALA A 220 -4.63 -10.36 -18.36
CA ALA A 220 -3.20 -10.58 -18.17
C ALA A 220 -2.89 -12.02 -17.72
N VAL A 221 -3.66 -12.55 -16.76
CA VAL A 221 -3.59 -13.97 -16.35
C VAL A 221 -3.77 -14.88 -17.56
N GLY A 222 -4.80 -14.63 -18.38
CA GLY A 222 -5.05 -15.40 -19.60
C GLY A 222 -3.88 -15.35 -20.59
N ALA A 223 -3.25 -14.19 -20.78
CA ALA A 223 -2.10 -14.04 -21.66
C ALA A 223 -0.85 -14.77 -21.14
N ILE A 224 -0.56 -14.66 -19.84
CA ILE A 224 0.58 -15.31 -19.19
C ILE A 224 0.47 -16.83 -19.29
N LEU A 225 -0.71 -17.39 -19.00
CA LEU A 225 -0.91 -18.84 -18.99
C LEU A 225 -0.97 -19.48 -20.39
N ARG A 226 -1.08 -18.66 -21.45
CA ARG A 226 -0.92 -19.16 -22.82
C ARG A 226 0.54 -19.40 -23.20
N ASN A 227 1.49 -18.81 -22.47
CA ASN A 227 2.92 -18.96 -22.75
C ASN A 227 3.42 -20.36 -22.35
N ASP A 228 4.06 -21.06 -23.28
CA ASP A 228 4.48 -22.45 -23.06
C ASP A 228 5.62 -22.60 -22.04
N LEU A 229 6.47 -21.59 -21.86
CA LEU A 229 7.50 -21.62 -20.81
C LEU A 229 6.86 -21.58 -19.42
N VAL A 230 5.78 -20.81 -19.26
CA VAL A 230 5.03 -20.74 -18.00
C VAL A 230 4.36 -22.08 -17.71
N LYS A 231 3.75 -22.71 -18.72
CA LYS A 231 3.12 -24.04 -18.57
C LYS A 231 4.12 -25.15 -18.20
N LYS A 232 5.34 -25.08 -18.75
CA LYS A 232 6.40 -26.06 -18.48
C LYS A 232 7.10 -25.85 -17.14
N SER A 233 7.04 -24.63 -16.59
CA SER A 233 7.64 -24.32 -15.29
C SER A 233 6.89 -25.04 -14.17
N LYS A 234 7.64 -25.51 -13.17
CA LYS A 234 7.09 -26.02 -11.89
C LYS A 234 7.50 -25.17 -10.69
N SER A 235 8.17 -24.04 -10.93
CA SER A 235 8.74 -23.22 -9.86
C SER A 235 7.72 -22.21 -9.33
N LEU A 236 7.25 -22.43 -8.10
CA LEU A 236 6.41 -21.47 -7.37
C LEU A 236 7.07 -20.09 -7.26
N LYS A 237 8.40 -20.03 -7.13
CA LYS A 237 9.16 -18.77 -7.08
C LYS A 237 8.99 -17.95 -8.37
N ILE A 238 9.14 -18.58 -9.53
CA ILE A 238 8.97 -17.92 -10.83
C ILE A 238 7.51 -17.43 -10.97
N PHE A 239 6.55 -18.25 -10.56
CA PHE A 239 5.15 -17.89 -10.61
C PHE A 239 4.77 -16.70 -9.73
N LYS A 240 5.33 -16.62 -8.52
CA LYS A 240 5.18 -15.44 -7.65
C LYS A 240 5.81 -14.21 -8.31
N GLN A 241 7.02 -14.32 -8.85
CA GLN A 241 7.69 -13.21 -9.56
C GLN A 241 6.90 -12.71 -10.79
N ILE A 242 6.32 -13.60 -11.59
CA ILE A 242 5.47 -13.21 -12.72
C ILE A 242 4.23 -12.46 -12.23
N PHE A 243 3.58 -12.96 -11.17
CA PHE A 243 2.44 -12.30 -10.57
C PHE A 243 2.79 -10.89 -10.09
N ASP A 244 3.85 -10.78 -9.28
CA ASP A 244 4.29 -9.52 -8.68
C ASP A 244 4.76 -8.48 -9.73
N SER A 245 5.29 -8.93 -10.86
CA SER A 245 5.82 -8.02 -11.90
C SER A 245 4.79 -7.66 -12.99
N LYS A 246 3.81 -8.52 -13.29
CA LYS A 246 2.90 -8.31 -14.43
C LYS A 246 1.44 -8.14 -14.03
N ILE A 247 0.95 -8.89 -13.04
CA ILE A 247 -0.47 -8.87 -12.67
C ILE A 247 -0.70 -7.86 -11.55
N LYS A 248 0.10 -7.94 -10.49
CA LYS A 248 -0.03 -7.11 -9.29
C LYS A 248 0.00 -5.61 -9.59
N PRO A 249 0.95 -5.06 -10.38
CA PRO A 249 0.96 -3.62 -10.67
C PRO A 249 -0.26 -3.18 -11.48
N ALA A 250 -0.78 -4.07 -12.35
CA ALA A 250 -1.94 -3.77 -13.17
C ALA A 250 -3.23 -3.71 -12.34
N ILE A 251 -3.41 -4.63 -11.39
CA ILE A 251 -4.60 -4.64 -10.51
C ILE A 251 -4.49 -3.59 -9.39
N HIS A 252 -3.29 -3.27 -8.92
CA HIS A 252 -3.03 -2.23 -7.92
C HIS A 252 -2.90 -0.82 -8.52
N TYR A 253 -3.31 -0.62 -9.78
CA TYR A 253 -3.19 0.71 -10.37
C TYR A 253 -4.01 1.74 -9.58
N ARG A 254 -3.32 2.78 -9.08
CA ARG A 254 -3.86 3.88 -8.27
C ARG A 254 -4.50 3.44 -6.96
N ALA A 255 -3.92 2.43 -6.32
CA ALA A 255 -4.41 1.86 -5.06
C ALA A 255 -4.52 2.88 -3.92
N GLU A 256 -3.71 3.93 -3.97
CA GLU A 256 -3.61 5.05 -3.05
C GLU A 256 -4.93 5.85 -2.96
N LEU A 257 -5.80 5.72 -3.97
CA LEU A 257 -7.11 6.39 -4.00
C LEU A 257 -8.24 5.53 -3.45
N TRP A 258 -8.28 4.25 -3.83
CA TRP A 258 -9.39 3.37 -3.46
C TRP A 258 -9.20 2.60 -2.15
N GLY A 259 -8.01 2.67 -1.53
CA GLY A 259 -7.80 2.21 -0.15
C GLY A 259 -7.84 0.69 0.03
N LEU A 260 -7.61 0.21 1.26
CA LEU A 260 -7.40 -1.22 1.56
C LEU A 260 -8.65 -2.08 1.38
N GLU A 261 -9.81 -1.61 1.87
CA GLU A 261 -11.06 -2.38 1.87
C GLU A 261 -11.53 -2.78 0.46
N ALA A 262 -11.22 -1.95 -0.54
CA ALA A 262 -11.58 -2.24 -1.92
C ALA A 262 -10.69 -3.32 -2.59
N ALA A 263 -9.59 -3.74 -1.94
CA ALA A 263 -8.69 -4.76 -2.46
C ALA A 263 -9.34 -6.14 -2.54
N ASP A 264 -10.32 -6.44 -1.68
CA ASP A 264 -11.01 -7.73 -1.63
C ASP A 264 -11.71 -8.06 -2.96
N LYS A 265 -12.19 -7.01 -3.67
CA LYS A 265 -12.78 -7.16 -5.01
C LYS A 265 -11.78 -7.69 -6.05
N LEU A 266 -10.49 -7.42 -5.85
CA LEU A 266 -9.40 -7.84 -6.74
C LEU A 266 -8.78 -9.18 -6.35
N GLU A 267 -9.05 -9.67 -5.13
CA GLU A 267 -8.57 -10.97 -4.64
C GLU A 267 -8.96 -12.12 -5.59
N SER A 268 -10.13 -12.00 -6.22
CA SER A 268 -10.62 -12.93 -7.25
C SER A 268 -9.64 -13.11 -8.42
N VAL A 269 -8.81 -12.11 -8.74
CA VAL A 269 -7.79 -12.19 -9.79
C VAL A 269 -6.60 -13.02 -9.33
N GLN A 270 -6.11 -12.77 -8.11
CA GLN A 270 -5.00 -13.52 -7.50
C GLN A 270 -5.37 -15.00 -7.37
N LEU A 271 -6.54 -15.29 -6.80
CA LEU A 271 -7.04 -16.65 -6.67
C LEU A 271 -7.20 -17.34 -8.03
N ARG A 272 -7.74 -16.62 -9.04
CA ARG A 272 -7.84 -17.17 -10.40
C ARG A 272 -6.47 -17.49 -11.00
N TYR A 273 -5.47 -16.63 -10.78
CA TYR A 273 -4.12 -16.87 -11.28
C TYR A 273 -3.57 -18.19 -10.74
N TYR A 274 -3.55 -18.35 -9.41
CA TYR A 274 -2.99 -19.56 -8.79
C TYR A 274 -3.84 -20.80 -9.07
N LYS A 275 -5.19 -20.73 -9.03
CA LYS A 275 -6.06 -21.86 -9.41
C LYS A 275 -5.72 -22.39 -10.79
N ARG A 276 -5.66 -21.51 -11.79
CA ARG A 276 -5.40 -21.92 -13.18
C ARG A 276 -3.97 -22.41 -13.39
N LEU A 277 -3.01 -21.83 -12.68
CA LEU A 277 -1.61 -22.22 -12.77
C LEU A 277 -1.37 -23.65 -12.28
N PHE A 278 -2.08 -24.06 -11.23
CA PHE A 278 -1.98 -25.40 -10.64
C PHE A 278 -3.03 -26.39 -11.17
N GLY A 279 -3.80 -26.01 -12.20
CA GLY A 279 -4.85 -26.88 -12.75
C GLY A 279 -6.00 -27.18 -11.78
N LEU A 280 -6.16 -26.37 -10.74
CA LEU A 280 -7.19 -26.55 -9.72
C LEU A 280 -8.56 -26.15 -10.26
N HIS A 281 -9.60 -26.88 -9.84
CA HIS A 281 -10.97 -26.54 -10.20
C HIS A 281 -11.36 -25.16 -9.65
N GLN A 282 -12.23 -24.44 -10.34
CA GLN A 282 -12.61 -23.06 -9.96
C GLN A 282 -13.27 -22.95 -8.59
N THR A 283 -13.94 -24.02 -8.12
CA THR A 283 -14.59 -24.10 -6.81
C THR A 283 -13.65 -24.54 -5.68
N THR A 284 -12.38 -24.87 -5.98
CA THR A 284 -11.39 -25.23 -4.95
C THR A 284 -11.36 -24.16 -3.86
N HIS A 285 -11.41 -24.60 -2.61
CA HIS A 285 -11.57 -23.69 -1.48
C HIS A 285 -10.44 -22.67 -1.43
N ASN A 286 -10.77 -21.38 -1.40
CA ASN A 286 -9.78 -20.30 -1.52
C ASN A 286 -8.74 -20.32 -0.39
N GLN A 287 -9.11 -20.81 0.79
CA GLN A 287 -8.20 -20.88 1.93
C GLN A 287 -7.09 -21.92 1.75
N LEU A 288 -7.37 -23.05 1.08
CA LEU A 288 -6.34 -24.07 0.80
C LEU A 288 -5.24 -23.48 -0.07
N ILE A 289 -5.64 -22.76 -1.12
CA ILE A 289 -4.73 -22.09 -2.04
C ILE A 289 -3.88 -21.05 -1.30
N LYS A 290 -4.49 -20.27 -0.40
CA LYS A 290 -3.75 -19.29 0.39
C LYS A 290 -2.73 -19.93 1.32
N GLY A 291 -3.10 -21.02 2.00
CA GLY A 291 -2.25 -21.78 2.90
C GLY A 291 -1.10 -22.47 2.17
N ASP A 292 -1.42 -23.38 1.25
CA ASP A 292 -0.47 -24.27 0.57
C ASP A 292 0.61 -23.51 -0.21
N PHE A 293 0.27 -22.34 -0.75
CA PHE A 293 1.21 -21.55 -1.55
C PHE A 293 1.78 -20.34 -0.80
N SER A 294 1.48 -20.20 0.50
CA SER A 294 1.85 -19.04 1.33
C SER A 294 1.54 -17.73 0.60
N ILE A 295 0.29 -17.60 0.14
CA ILE A 295 -0.20 -16.44 -0.58
C ILE A 295 -0.91 -15.53 0.41
N PHE A 296 -0.33 -14.36 0.66
CA PHE A 296 -1.00 -13.32 1.42
C PHE A 296 -2.13 -12.69 0.59
N SER A 297 -3.18 -12.25 1.28
CA SER A 297 -4.25 -11.48 0.65
C SER A 297 -3.67 -10.23 0.00
N LEU A 298 -4.28 -9.76 -1.09
CA LEU A 298 -3.89 -8.47 -1.67
C LEU A 298 -4.02 -7.35 -0.65
N LYS A 299 -5.00 -7.43 0.26
CA LYS A 299 -5.16 -6.52 1.39
C LYS A 299 -3.93 -6.50 2.31
N LEU A 300 -3.42 -7.66 2.73
CA LEU A 300 -2.21 -7.75 3.56
C LEU A 300 -0.96 -7.31 2.79
N HIS A 301 -0.83 -7.71 1.53
CA HIS A 301 0.26 -7.22 0.67
C HIS A 301 0.24 -5.69 0.56
N ARG A 302 -0.94 -5.07 0.53
CA ARG A 302 -1.08 -3.62 0.52
C ARG A 302 -0.82 -2.98 1.88
N LEU A 303 -1.27 -3.58 2.99
CA LEU A 303 -0.90 -3.15 4.34
C LEU A 303 0.63 -3.12 4.49
N TYR A 304 1.31 -4.10 3.90
CA TYR A 304 2.78 -4.20 3.89
C TYR A 304 3.46 -3.24 2.89
N GLN A 305 2.89 -3.01 1.71
CA GLN A 305 3.52 -2.22 0.62
C GLN A 305 3.14 -0.72 0.60
N VAL A 306 1.95 -0.34 1.05
CA VAL A 306 1.38 1.01 0.85
C VAL A 306 1.45 1.88 2.12
N THR A 307 2.02 1.35 3.22
CA THR A 307 2.11 1.93 4.59
C THR A 307 0.88 1.70 5.47
N SER A 308 1.11 1.29 6.72
CA SER A 308 0.65 2.04 7.89
C SER A 308 1.19 1.48 9.21
N PRO A 309 1.15 0.17 9.53
CA PRO A 309 1.49 -0.30 10.88
C PRO A 309 2.91 0.07 11.33
N PHE A 310 3.93 -0.17 10.52
CA PHE A 310 5.31 0.23 10.85
C PHE A 310 5.44 1.76 10.99
N VAL A 311 4.78 2.52 10.11
CA VAL A 311 4.82 3.98 10.12
C VAL A 311 4.06 4.58 11.31
N THR A 312 2.87 4.07 11.64
CA THR A 312 2.07 4.51 12.79
C THR A 312 2.71 4.06 14.09
N SER A 313 3.29 2.86 14.13
CA SER A 313 4.15 2.39 15.20
C SER A 313 5.35 3.32 15.39
N GLN A 314 6.05 3.69 14.32
CA GLN A 314 7.15 4.65 14.38
C GLN A 314 6.67 6.02 14.89
N LYS A 315 5.56 6.57 14.38
CA LYS A 315 5.00 7.83 14.86
C LYS A 315 4.75 7.82 16.37
N PHE A 316 4.30 6.69 16.92
CA PHE A 316 4.11 6.53 18.36
C PHE A 316 5.45 6.49 19.11
N PHE A 317 6.42 5.70 18.64
CA PHE A 317 7.72 5.59 19.31
C PHE A 317 8.59 6.86 19.18
N ASP A 318 8.36 7.67 18.16
CA ASP A 318 8.97 8.99 17.97
C ASP A 318 8.35 10.07 18.89
N LEU A 319 7.25 9.78 19.61
CA LEU A 319 6.69 10.69 20.61
C LEU A 319 7.65 10.87 21.79
N PRO A 320 7.60 12.03 22.49
CA PRO A 320 8.35 12.23 23.72
C PRO A 320 8.06 11.15 24.76
N PHE A 321 9.08 10.74 25.52
CA PHE A 321 8.93 9.73 26.58
C PHE A 321 7.81 10.08 27.57
N GLU A 322 7.66 11.36 27.90
CA GLU A 322 6.59 11.89 28.76
C GLU A 322 5.17 11.62 28.24
N VAL A 323 5.01 11.45 26.93
CA VAL A 323 3.75 11.04 26.30
C VAL A 323 3.63 9.52 26.32
N LYS A 324 4.69 8.81 25.89
CA LYS A 324 4.71 7.33 25.84
C LYS A 324 4.49 6.70 27.22
N LYS A 325 5.00 7.32 28.30
CA LYS A 325 4.90 6.79 29.67
C LYS A 325 3.46 6.67 30.18
N LYS A 326 2.52 7.46 29.64
CA LYS A 326 1.07 7.36 29.96
C LYS A 326 0.50 5.99 29.59
N TYR A 327 1.14 5.31 28.65
CA TYR A 327 0.70 4.03 28.12
C TYR A 327 1.49 2.85 28.71
N ILE A 328 2.37 3.07 29.70
CA ILE A 328 3.15 1.97 30.31
C ILE A 328 2.23 0.81 30.72
N ARG A 329 2.66 -0.39 30.34
CA ARG A 329 1.99 -1.63 30.69
C ARG A 329 2.05 -1.82 32.20
N GLU A 330 0.89 -1.94 32.82
CA GLU A 330 0.76 -2.17 34.27
C GLU A 330 1.08 -3.62 34.62
N PRO A 331 1.55 -3.89 35.86
CA PRO A 331 1.66 -5.25 36.36
C PRO A 331 0.33 -6.01 36.20
N ASN A 332 0.40 -7.28 35.76
CA ASN A 332 -0.76 -8.14 35.49
C ASN A 332 -1.68 -7.73 34.32
N LYS A 333 -1.36 -6.67 33.57
CA LYS A 333 -2.01 -6.36 32.29
C LYS A 333 -1.10 -6.73 31.13
N TYR A 334 -1.70 -7.26 30.07
CA TYR A 334 -0.97 -7.67 28.88
C TYR A 334 -0.77 -6.51 27.88
N ALA A 335 -1.65 -5.50 27.88
CA ALA A 335 -1.59 -4.40 26.91
C ALA A 335 -0.89 -3.14 27.46
N GLY A 336 -0.06 -2.51 26.61
CA GLY A 336 0.60 -1.23 26.89
C GLY A 336 2.01 -1.11 26.32
N TYR A 337 2.61 0.04 26.55
CA TYR A 337 3.99 0.39 26.21
C TYR A 337 4.98 -0.26 27.19
N VAL A 338 6.08 -0.80 26.63
CA VAL A 338 7.22 -1.36 27.36
C VAL A 338 8.42 -0.47 27.06
N ALA A 339 8.96 0.14 28.10
CA ALA A 339 10.08 1.07 28.00
C ALA A 339 11.41 0.33 27.78
N PRO A 340 12.47 1.02 27.30
CA PRO A 340 13.79 0.43 27.18
C PRO A 340 14.27 -0.19 28.49
N SER A 341 14.91 -1.35 28.37
CA SER A 341 15.50 -2.11 29.50
C SER A 341 14.50 -2.58 30.58
N GLN A 342 13.18 -2.45 30.35
CA GLN A 342 12.15 -3.02 31.24
C GLN A 342 12.04 -4.55 31.07
N GLU A 343 12.39 -5.08 29.89
CA GLU A 343 12.40 -6.51 29.55
C GLU A 343 13.76 -6.91 28.96
N ILE A 344 14.60 -7.55 29.78
CA ILE A 344 15.91 -8.07 29.38
C ILE A 344 15.81 -9.59 29.34
N LEU A 345 16.01 -10.20 28.17
CA LEU A 345 15.88 -11.64 27.98
C LEU A 345 17.17 -12.38 28.32
N GLU A 346 18.31 -11.71 28.20
CA GLU A 346 19.62 -12.28 28.55
C GLU A 346 20.12 -11.80 29.92
N SER A 347 20.43 -12.75 30.80
CA SER A 347 20.73 -12.48 32.22
C SER A 347 22.12 -11.85 32.47
N THR A 348 23.01 -11.83 31.47
CA THR A 348 24.43 -11.46 31.61
C THR A 348 24.73 -10.08 31.04
N ASN A 349 24.87 -9.04 31.87
CA ASN A 349 25.47 -7.71 31.59
C ASN A 349 25.22 -7.04 30.21
N SER A 350 24.21 -7.48 29.46
CA SER A 350 23.92 -7.04 28.11
C SER A 350 22.84 -5.96 28.13
N GLU A 351 23.11 -4.85 27.45
CA GLU A 351 22.13 -3.80 27.23
C GLU A 351 21.24 -4.19 26.03
N GLU A 352 19.92 -4.24 26.24
CA GLU A 352 18.92 -4.49 25.20
C GLU A 352 18.18 -3.20 24.85
N VAL A 353 18.58 -2.57 23.75
CA VAL A 353 18.02 -1.28 23.33
C VAL A 353 16.83 -1.48 22.40
N ARG A 354 15.63 -1.57 22.99
CA ARG A 354 14.35 -1.68 22.29
C ARG A 354 13.19 -1.11 23.10
N GLU A 355 12.15 -0.71 22.39
CA GLU A 355 10.85 -0.35 22.93
C GLU A 355 9.78 -1.28 22.35
N ALA A 356 8.70 -1.50 23.08
CA ALA A 356 7.57 -2.27 22.56
C ALA A 356 6.22 -1.66 22.91
N PHE A 357 5.19 -2.04 22.15
CA PHE A 357 3.80 -1.78 22.49
C PHE A 357 2.98 -3.03 22.22
N ASP A 358 2.30 -3.50 23.26
CA ASP A 358 1.56 -4.74 23.29
C ASP A 358 0.05 -4.51 23.32
N PHE A 359 -0.72 -5.36 22.65
CA PHE A 359 -2.17 -5.44 22.83
C PHE A 359 -2.70 -6.85 22.54
N VAL A 360 -3.85 -7.17 23.12
CA VAL A 360 -4.48 -8.51 23.04
C VAL A 360 -5.50 -8.57 21.91
N SER A 361 -6.29 -7.51 21.73
CA SER A 361 -7.35 -7.43 20.72
C SER A 361 -7.81 -5.99 20.48
N GLU A 362 -8.81 -5.80 19.62
CA GLU A 362 -9.44 -4.49 19.35
C GLU A 362 -10.09 -3.85 20.58
N LYS A 363 -10.38 -4.68 21.60
CA LYS A 363 -10.96 -4.29 22.89
C LYS A 363 -9.91 -3.92 23.93
N SER A 364 -8.61 -4.05 23.62
CA SER A 364 -7.57 -3.60 24.54
C SER A 364 -7.68 -2.11 24.81
N ASP A 365 -7.52 -1.75 26.08
CA ASP A 365 -7.45 -0.36 26.52
C ASP A 365 -6.09 0.26 26.14
N LYS A 366 -5.97 1.59 26.28
CA LYS A 366 -4.70 2.33 26.18
C LYS A 366 -4.05 2.40 24.79
N PHE A 367 -4.80 2.34 23.70
CA PHE A 367 -4.25 2.75 22.40
C PHE A 367 -3.90 4.25 22.39
N PRO A 368 -2.79 4.67 21.74
CA PRO A 368 -2.34 6.05 21.77
C PRO A 368 -3.27 6.98 20.98
N VAL A 369 -3.78 8.01 21.65
CA VAL A 369 -4.70 8.99 21.02
C VAL A 369 -3.96 10.03 20.17
N GLU A 370 -2.68 10.27 20.47
CA GLU A 370 -1.82 11.19 19.73
C GLU A 370 -1.49 10.68 18.32
N VAL A 371 -1.68 9.38 18.07
CA VAL A 371 -1.55 8.74 16.76
C VAL A 371 -2.87 8.07 16.40
N PRO A 372 -3.86 8.84 15.88
CA PRO A 372 -5.24 8.34 15.69
C PRO A 372 -5.34 7.06 14.86
N ASP A 373 -4.44 6.89 13.89
CA ASP A 373 -4.42 5.74 12.98
C ASP A 373 -3.75 4.50 13.59
N PHE A 374 -3.09 4.60 14.75
CA PHE A 374 -2.33 3.50 15.35
C PHE A 374 -3.24 2.30 15.65
N LYS A 375 -4.36 2.53 16.35
CA LYS A 375 -5.29 1.46 16.72
C LYS A 375 -5.81 0.72 15.49
N GLU A 376 -6.38 1.46 14.55
CA GLU A 376 -6.99 0.88 13.35
C GLU A 376 -5.98 0.02 12.59
N THR A 377 -4.77 0.52 12.41
CA THR A 377 -3.76 -0.12 11.55
C THR A 377 -3.12 -1.34 12.21
N ALA A 378 -2.81 -1.26 13.51
CA ALA A 378 -2.28 -2.38 14.28
C ALA A 378 -3.34 -3.49 14.44
N VAL A 379 -4.59 -3.13 14.79
CA VAL A 379 -5.69 -4.09 14.96
C VAL A 379 -6.02 -4.80 13.65
N ASN A 380 -6.03 -4.09 12.52
CA ASN A 380 -6.26 -4.71 11.21
C ASN A 380 -5.20 -5.78 10.88
N LEU A 381 -3.92 -5.51 11.20
CA LEU A 381 -2.86 -6.51 11.02
C LEU A 381 -3.03 -7.69 11.99
N TYR A 382 -3.37 -7.42 13.25
CA TYR A 382 -3.67 -8.44 14.25
C TYR A 382 -4.80 -9.38 13.80
N LEU A 383 -5.92 -8.86 13.28
CA LEU A 383 -7.05 -9.69 12.84
C LEU A 383 -6.66 -10.64 11.70
N GLU A 384 -5.84 -10.19 10.77
CA GLU A 384 -5.32 -11.07 9.70
C GLU A 384 -4.36 -12.13 10.26
N CYS A 385 -3.56 -11.79 11.27
CA CYS A 385 -2.70 -12.73 11.99
C CYS A 385 -3.51 -13.75 12.77
N TYR A 386 -4.58 -13.33 13.44
CA TYR A 386 -5.52 -14.19 14.15
C TYR A 386 -6.15 -15.23 13.21
N ASP A 387 -6.67 -14.79 12.06
CA ASP A 387 -7.24 -15.68 11.06
C ASP A 387 -6.19 -16.62 10.45
N PHE A 388 -4.96 -16.15 10.22
CA PHE A 388 -3.86 -16.98 9.76
C PHE A 388 -3.45 -18.03 10.80
N ALA A 389 -3.29 -17.63 12.05
CA ALA A 389 -2.94 -18.52 13.15
C ALA A 389 -3.94 -19.67 13.29
N ARG A 390 -5.25 -19.39 13.24
CA ARG A 390 -6.29 -20.43 13.28
C ARG A 390 -6.15 -21.44 12.14
N ARG A 391 -5.83 -20.99 10.92
CA ARG A 391 -5.59 -21.89 9.77
C ARG A 391 -4.34 -22.73 9.95
N LEU A 392 -3.27 -22.13 10.47
CA LEU A 392 -2.02 -22.81 10.75
C LEU A 392 -2.21 -23.87 11.86
N LEU A 393 -2.96 -23.56 12.91
CA LEU A 393 -3.32 -24.50 13.99
C LEU A 393 -4.05 -25.74 13.44
N ARG A 394 -5.00 -25.57 12.51
CA ARG A 394 -5.66 -26.72 11.85
C ARG A 394 -4.70 -27.56 11.02
N SER A 395 -3.84 -26.89 10.26
CA SER A 395 -2.86 -27.56 9.39
C SER A 395 -1.86 -28.36 10.24
N LEU A 396 -1.43 -27.78 11.36
CA LEU A 396 -0.58 -28.41 12.35
C LEU A 396 -1.26 -29.62 13.00
N ALA A 397 -2.55 -29.54 13.31
CA ALA A 397 -3.32 -30.65 13.87
C ALA A 397 -3.32 -31.86 12.92
N VAL A 398 -3.66 -31.62 11.66
CA VAL A 398 -3.66 -32.66 10.62
C VAL A 398 -2.26 -33.25 10.42
N ALA A 399 -1.22 -32.41 10.38
CA ALA A 399 0.17 -32.86 10.23
C ALA A 399 0.64 -33.75 11.40
N LEU A 400 0.12 -33.53 12.61
CA LEU A 400 0.43 -34.31 13.81
C LEU A 400 -0.56 -35.47 14.04
N GLY A 401 -1.38 -35.81 13.05
CA GLY A 401 -2.34 -36.91 13.13
C GLY A 401 -3.48 -36.67 14.12
N GLN A 402 -3.74 -35.42 14.50
CA GLN A 402 -4.82 -35.03 15.41
C GLN A 402 -6.09 -34.64 14.63
N ASP A 403 -7.21 -34.55 15.34
CA ASP A 403 -8.43 -33.94 14.81
C ASP A 403 -8.15 -32.51 14.30
N ALA A 404 -8.70 -32.15 13.14
CA ALA A 404 -8.39 -30.90 12.46
C ALA A 404 -8.70 -29.65 13.31
N ASP A 405 -9.64 -29.72 14.25
CA ASP A 405 -9.99 -28.61 15.15
C ASP A 405 -9.35 -28.74 16.54
N PHE A 406 -8.55 -29.79 16.81
CA PHE A 406 -7.89 -30.02 18.11
C PHE A 406 -7.19 -28.77 18.65
N PHE A 407 -6.22 -28.23 17.91
CA PHE A 407 -5.50 -27.04 18.37
C PHE A 407 -6.37 -25.79 18.38
N VAL A 408 -7.31 -25.64 17.45
CA VAL A 408 -8.21 -24.47 17.42
C VAL A 408 -9.09 -24.43 18.66
N ASN A 409 -9.58 -25.59 19.12
CA ASN A 409 -10.38 -25.70 20.34
C ASN A 409 -9.58 -25.38 21.61
N ASN A 410 -8.28 -25.63 21.59
CA ASN A 410 -7.34 -25.32 22.69
C ASN A 410 -6.80 -23.88 22.63
N HIS A 411 -7.19 -23.11 21.61
CA HIS A 411 -6.84 -21.69 21.40
C HIS A 411 -8.10 -20.84 21.17
N LYS A 412 -9.26 -21.28 21.68
CA LYS A 412 -10.55 -20.62 21.35
C LYS A 412 -10.70 -19.27 22.02
N LEU A 413 -9.94 -19.00 23.10
CA LEU A 413 -9.99 -17.76 23.88
C LEU A 413 -8.94 -16.73 23.43
N MET A 414 -8.21 -16.96 22.33
CA MET A 414 -7.35 -15.95 21.71
C MET A 414 -8.10 -14.62 21.52
N GLY A 415 -7.49 -13.51 21.93
CA GLY A 415 -8.11 -12.17 21.91
C GLY A 415 -8.82 -11.77 23.21
N THR A 416 -8.80 -12.64 24.22
CA THR A 416 -9.33 -12.39 25.58
C THR A 416 -8.21 -12.44 26.63
N ASN A 417 -8.50 -12.05 27.88
CA ASN A 417 -7.55 -12.13 28.99
C ASN A 417 -7.33 -13.56 29.52
N GLU A 418 -8.10 -14.54 29.05
CA GLU A 418 -7.97 -15.97 29.40
C GLU A 418 -7.02 -16.73 28.45
N ASN A 419 -6.34 -16.01 27.56
CA ASN A 419 -5.33 -16.53 26.64
C ASN A 419 -4.17 -15.53 26.55
N ARG A 420 -2.92 -16.01 26.49
CA ARG A 420 -1.72 -15.16 26.47
C ARG A 420 -1.26 -14.75 25.07
N SER A 421 -2.02 -15.05 24.02
CA SER A 421 -1.69 -14.61 22.67
C SER A 421 -1.70 -13.09 22.59
N ILE A 422 -0.64 -12.53 22.04
CA ILE A 422 -0.42 -11.08 22.08
C ILE A 422 0.20 -10.57 20.80
N PHE A 423 -0.26 -9.40 20.36
CA PHE A 423 0.37 -8.67 19.27
C PHE A 423 1.30 -7.62 19.85
N ARG A 424 2.54 -7.64 19.40
CA ARG A 424 3.63 -6.77 19.85
C ARG A 424 4.19 -5.99 18.67
N THR A 425 4.24 -4.67 18.77
CA THR A 425 5.06 -3.83 17.88
C THR A 425 6.38 -3.53 18.58
N LEU A 426 7.50 -3.75 17.89
CA LEU A 426 8.86 -3.55 18.41
C LEU A 426 9.55 -2.45 17.63
N TYR A 427 10.23 -1.57 18.35
CA TYR A 427 10.99 -0.47 17.80
C TYR A 427 12.38 -0.45 18.40
N TYR A 428 13.37 -0.36 17.52
CA TYR A 428 14.78 -0.32 17.88
C TYR A 428 15.29 1.05 17.44
N PRO A 429 15.47 2.00 18.40
CA PRO A 429 15.86 3.38 18.08
C PRO A 429 17.25 3.42 17.44
N PRO A 430 17.58 4.40 16.57
CA PRO A 430 18.86 4.44 15.89
C PRO A 430 20.01 4.50 16.90
N LEU A 431 21.04 3.68 16.71
CA LEU A 431 22.22 3.69 17.57
C LEU A 431 23.31 4.58 16.97
N ARG A 432 24.01 5.32 17.84
CA ARG A 432 25.25 5.99 17.49
C ARG A 432 26.43 5.12 17.91
N LYS A 433 27.43 4.96 17.02
CA LYS A 433 28.56 4.03 17.21
C LYS A 433 29.34 4.27 18.51
N ASP A 434 29.47 5.53 18.92
CA ASP A 434 30.12 5.97 20.15
C ASP A 434 29.35 5.59 21.44
N GLN A 435 28.08 5.20 21.31
CA GLN A 435 27.20 4.87 22.45
C GLN A 435 26.98 3.36 22.63
N ILE A 436 27.54 2.53 21.75
CA ILE A 436 27.37 1.08 21.79
C ILE A 436 28.44 0.49 22.70
N LYS A 437 28.02 -0.06 23.84
CA LYS A 437 28.93 -0.77 24.74
C LYS A 437 29.28 -2.14 24.17
N PRO A 438 30.46 -2.70 24.50
CA PRO A 438 30.75 -4.09 24.18
C PRO A 438 29.67 -5.02 24.72
N GLY A 439 29.16 -5.92 23.87
CA GLY A 439 28.10 -6.86 24.25
C GLY A 439 26.67 -6.32 24.14
N THR A 440 26.45 -5.07 23.71
CA THR A 440 25.09 -4.56 23.43
C THR A 440 24.44 -5.36 22.32
N MET A 441 23.18 -5.75 22.54
CA MET A 441 22.34 -6.42 21.55
C MET A 441 21.02 -5.67 21.39
N ARG A 442 20.32 -5.95 20.29
CA ARG A 442 18.96 -5.43 20.10
C ARG A 442 17.94 -6.29 20.85
N CYS A 443 18.16 -7.59 20.89
CA CYS A 443 17.33 -8.57 21.60
C CYS A 443 18.21 -9.75 22.01
N GLY A 444 18.17 -10.13 23.29
CA GLY A 444 18.95 -11.23 23.85
C GLY A 444 18.63 -12.60 23.25
N GLU A 445 19.49 -13.58 23.52
CA GLU A 445 19.21 -14.97 23.17
C GLU A 445 18.00 -15.51 23.95
N HIS A 446 16.99 -16.03 23.25
CA HIS A 446 15.80 -16.64 23.87
C HIS A 446 15.11 -17.65 22.96
N THR A 447 14.15 -18.38 23.53
CA THR A 447 13.09 -19.08 22.79
C THR A 447 11.75 -18.40 23.04
N ASP A 448 10.83 -18.54 22.09
CA ASP A 448 9.46 -18.07 22.30
C ASP A 448 8.66 -19.06 23.14
N TYR A 449 7.78 -18.54 23.99
CA TYR A 449 7.15 -19.38 25.01
C TYR A 449 5.91 -20.12 24.53
N GLY A 450 5.19 -19.60 23.53
CA GLY A 450 3.89 -20.10 23.10
C GLY A 450 3.94 -21.35 22.21
N THR A 451 2.90 -21.50 21.39
CA THR A 451 2.78 -22.53 20.35
C THR A 451 3.68 -22.21 19.16
N PHE A 452 3.48 -21.04 18.55
CA PHE A 452 4.32 -20.50 17.48
C PHE A 452 4.21 -18.99 17.44
N THR A 453 5.13 -18.37 16.70
CA THR A 453 5.21 -16.93 16.52
C THR A 453 5.10 -16.57 15.06
N LEU A 454 4.34 -15.51 14.75
CA LEU A 454 4.27 -14.90 13.43
C LEU A 454 5.05 -13.58 13.46
N LEU A 455 6.16 -13.50 12.74
CA LEU A 455 7.08 -12.37 12.77
C LEU A 455 7.15 -11.64 11.43
N PHE A 456 6.80 -10.36 11.45
CA PHE A 456 7.04 -9.41 10.37
C PHE A 456 8.32 -8.63 10.66
N GLN A 457 9.24 -8.64 9.70
CA GLN A 457 10.50 -7.91 9.75
C GLN A 457 10.48 -6.76 8.74
N ASP A 458 11.17 -5.67 9.06
CA ASP A 458 11.60 -4.70 8.07
C ASP A 458 12.78 -5.21 7.24
N ASN A 459 13.35 -4.35 6.39
CA ASN A 459 14.46 -4.72 5.51
C ASN A 459 15.85 -4.49 6.15
N ILE A 460 15.96 -4.20 7.44
CA ILE A 460 17.23 -3.85 8.11
C ILE A 460 18.00 -5.10 8.57
N GLY A 461 17.29 -6.17 8.93
CA GLY A 461 17.91 -7.47 9.26
C GLY A 461 18.31 -7.62 10.73
N GLY A 462 19.38 -8.37 11.01
CA GLY A 462 19.93 -8.56 12.36
C GLY A 462 19.34 -9.73 13.18
N LEU A 463 18.25 -10.36 12.74
CA LEU A 463 17.75 -11.60 13.38
C LEU A 463 18.71 -12.75 13.08
N GLU A 464 19.07 -13.50 14.11
CA GLU A 464 19.83 -14.74 13.99
C GLU A 464 19.12 -15.90 14.68
N VAL A 465 19.30 -17.09 14.13
CA VAL A 465 18.74 -18.35 14.63
C VAL A 465 19.88 -19.32 14.90
N LEU A 466 19.84 -20.02 16.03
CA LEU A 466 20.84 -21.00 16.43
C LEU A 466 20.53 -22.35 15.80
N THR A 467 21.44 -22.84 14.96
CA THR A 467 21.31 -24.15 14.31
C THR A 467 21.61 -25.31 15.27
N LYS A 468 21.26 -26.54 14.86
CA LYS A 468 21.59 -27.77 15.58
C LYS A 468 23.11 -27.91 15.85
N ASN A 469 23.94 -27.41 14.93
CA ASN A 469 25.40 -27.42 15.05
C ASN A 469 25.95 -26.28 15.94
N LYS A 470 25.07 -25.61 16.71
CA LYS A 470 25.41 -24.48 17.59
C LYS A 470 26.03 -23.29 16.85
N GLN A 471 25.70 -23.13 15.57
CA GLN A 471 26.11 -21.99 14.77
C GLN A 471 24.95 -21.01 14.61
N TRP A 472 25.24 -19.72 14.78
CA TRP A 472 24.30 -18.63 14.51
C TRP A 472 24.21 -18.37 13.01
N VAL A 473 23.00 -18.40 12.48
CA VAL A 473 22.72 -18.12 11.06
C VAL A 473 21.75 -16.95 10.96
N GLU A 474 22.05 -16.02 10.06
CA GLU A 474 21.22 -14.86 9.80
C GLU A 474 19.90 -15.27 9.12
N ALA A 475 18.79 -14.87 9.72
CA ALA A 475 17.47 -14.95 9.11
C ALA A 475 17.22 -13.67 8.30
N LYS A 476 17.76 -13.65 7.07
CA LYS A 476 17.68 -12.47 6.18
C LYS A 476 16.22 -12.11 5.88
N PRO A 477 15.83 -10.83 6.02
CA PRO A 477 14.48 -10.40 5.65
C PRO A 477 14.20 -10.69 4.17
N ILE A 478 13.07 -11.33 3.92
CA ILE A 478 12.56 -11.54 2.56
C ILE A 478 11.33 -10.64 2.40
N PRO A 479 11.37 -9.65 1.48
CA PRO A 479 10.26 -8.71 1.32
C PRO A 479 8.92 -9.41 1.10
N GLY A 480 7.97 -9.13 1.99
CA GLY A 480 6.63 -9.72 1.96
C GLY A 480 6.54 -11.16 2.43
N ALA A 481 7.59 -11.72 3.05
CA ALA A 481 7.52 -12.99 3.77
C ALA A 481 7.07 -12.78 5.22
N LEU A 482 6.39 -13.78 5.77
CA LEU A 482 6.12 -13.92 7.19
C LEU A 482 7.05 -15.00 7.72
N LEU A 483 7.85 -14.68 8.74
CA LEU A 483 8.65 -15.67 9.43
C LEU A 483 7.76 -16.36 10.47
N VAL A 484 7.82 -17.69 10.51
CA VAL A 484 7.11 -18.49 11.51
C VAL A 484 8.11 -19.36 12.25
N ASN A 485 8.12 -19.30 13.57
CA ASN A 485 8.94 -20.16 14.41
C ASN A 485 8.12 -20.84 15.50
N VAL A 486 8.60 -22.01 15.91
CA VAL A 486 8.00 -22.84 16.96
C VAL A 486 8.38 -22.28 18.33
N GLY A 487 7.43 -22.30 19.26
CA GLY A 487 7.65 -21.96 20.67
C GLY A 487 7.71 -23.19 21.57
N ASP A 488 8.09 -22.95 22.83
CA ASP A 488 8.33 -23.97 23.85
C ASP A 488 7.12 -24.92 24.04
N LEU A 489 5.87 -24.40 24.03
CA LEU A 489 4.68 -25.23 24.27
C LEU A 489 4.42 -26.21 23.13
N LEU A 490 4.71 -25.84 21.88
CA LEU A 490 4.59 -26.77 20.75
C LEU A 490 5.73 -27.79 20.73
N GLN A 491 6.93 -27.41 21.17
CA GLN A 491 8.01 -28.38 21.38
C GLN A 491 7.59 -29.44 22.41
N ILE A 492 6.95 -29.04 23.51
CA ILE A 492 6.43 -29.98 24.51
C ILE A 492 5.34 -30.88 23.90
N TRP A 493 4.37 -30.32 23.17
CA TRP A 493 3.31 -31.13 22.53
C TRP A 493 3.86 -32.19 21.58
N THR A 494 4.94 -31.86 20.87
CA THR A 494 5.53 -32.73 19.84
C THR A 494 6.66 -33.60 20.37
N ASP A 495 6.89 -33.64 21.69
CA ASP A 495 7.98 -34.40 22.30
C ASP A 495 9.33 -34.11 21.64
N ASN A 496 9.63 -32.83 21.42
CA ASN A 496 10.83 -32.31 20.75
C ASN A 496 10.95 -32.59 19.24
N GLU A 497 9.93 -33.15 18.58
CA GLU A 497 9.95 -33.30 17.11
C GLU A 497 10.04 -31.93 16.42
N TYR A 498 9.30 -30.93 16.92
CA TYR A 498 9.38 -29.54 16.48
C TYR A 498 10.10 -28.68 17.53
N PRO A 499 11.42 -28.42 17.37
CA PRO A 499 12.19 -27.72 18.38
C PRO A 499 11.94 -26.21 18.40
N ALA A 500 11.73 -25.66 19.59
CA ALA A 500 11.76 -24.23 19.88
C ALA A 500 13.19 -23.71 19.72
N THR A 501 13.44 -23.05 18.59
CA THR A 501 14.81 -22.69 18.22
C THR A 501 15.21 -21.37 18.86
N LYS A 502 16.37 -21.38 19.53
CA LYS A 502 16.97 -20.18 20.10
C LYS A 502 17.25 -19.15 19.02
N HIS A 503 16.89 -17.90 19.29
CA HIS A 503 17.10 -16.80 18.37
C HIS A 503 17.46 -15.52 19.14
N ARG A 504 18.08 -14.56 18.43
CA ARG A 504 18.51 -13.26 18.98
C ARG A 504 18.48 -12.18 17.91
N VAL A 505 18.55 -10.91 18.31
CA VAL A 505 18.72 -9.80 17.36
C VAL A 505 20.00 -9.05 17.67
N ARG A 506 20.97 -9.13 16.76
CA ARG A 506 22.20 -8.34 16.82
C ARG A 506 21.98 -6.96 16.24
N ILE A 507 22.94 -6.06 16.46
CA ILE A 507 23.01 -4.78 15.76
C ILE A 507 23.49 -5.06 14.32
N PRO A 508 22.65 -4.92 13.29
CA PRO A 508 23.06 -5.14 11.90
C PRO A 508 23.97 -4.00 11.41
N GLN A 509 24.88 -4.30 10.47
CA GLN A 509 25.80 -3.28 9.96
C GLN A 509 25.06 -2.17 9.20
N GLU A 510 23.99 -2.54 8.50
CA GLU A 510 23.11 -1.69 7.72
C GLU A 510 22.48 -0.59 8.58
N GLU A 511 22.03 -0.95 9.79
CA GLU A 511 21.50 0.00 10.77
C GLU A 511 22.53 1.08 11.14
N LEU A 512 23.78 0.67 11.40
CA LEU A 512 24.87 1.59 11.74
C LEU A 512 25.31 2.47 10.56
N LYS A 513 25.29 1.93 9.34
CA LYS A 513 25.63 2.66 8.11
C LYS A 513 24.58 3.72 7.78
N LEU A 514 23.30 3.35 7.89
CA LEU A 514 22.17 4.19 7.51
C LEU A 514 21.71 5.13 8.63
N LYS A 515 22.19 4.93 9.87
CA LYS A 515 21.76 5.68 11.06
C LYS A 515 20.24 5.71 11.18
N THR A 516 19.63 4.55 10.96
CA THR A 516 18.18 4.40 10.84
C THR A 516 17.61 3.53 11.96
N ILE A 517 16.29 3.51 12.06
CA ILE A 517 15.57 2.64 13.00
C ILE A 517 15.52 1.22 12.45
N ARG A 518 15.29 0.25 13.34
CA ARG A 518 14.78 -1.08 12.97
C ARG A 518 13.41 -1.28 13.63
N GLN A 519 12.52 -2.01 12.97
CA GLN A 519 11.23 -2.39 13.51
C GLN A 519 10.89 -3.85 13.21
N SER A 520 10.10 -4.45 14.09
CA SER A 520 9.42 -5.71 13.83
C SER A 520 8.02 -5.72 14.44
N MET A 521 7.14 -6.55 13.92
CA MET A 521 5.82 -6.79 14.51
C MET A 521 5.64 -8.28 14.69
N VAL A 522 5.09 -8.68 15.83
CA VAL A 522 5.09 -10.06 16.28
C VAL A 522 3.72 -10.42 16.80
N TYR A 523 3.17 -11.53 16.34
CA TYR A 523 2.00 -12.14 16.95
C TYR A 523 2.40 -13.47 17.58
N PHE A 524 2.43 -13.49 18.91
CA PHE A 524 2.71 -14.68 19.70
C PHE A 524 1.42 -15.45 19.90
N VAL A 525 1.39 -16.72 19.53
CA VAL A 525 0.21 -17.57 19.65
C VAL A 525 0.40 -18.53 20.81
N HIS A 526 -0.51 -18.47 21.77
CA HIS A 526 -0.52 -19.29 22.97
C HIS A 526 -1.84 -20.08 23.07
N PRO A 527 -1.81 -21.30 23.65
CA PRO A 527 -3.03 -21.97 24.06
C PRO A 527 -3.70 -21.23 25.21
N ASP A 528 -4.98 -21.55 25.40
CA ASP A 528 -5.79 -21.03 26.49
C ASP A 528 -5.12 -21.32 27.85
N ASN A 529 -5.23 -20.36 28.76
CA ASN A 529 -4.37 -20.28 29.95
C ASN A 529 -4.37 -21.54 30.82
N ASP A 530 -5.54 -22.16 30.94
CA ASP A 530 -5.78 -23.30 31.85
C ASP A 530 -5.67 -24.65 31.12
N PHE A 531 -5.30 -24.63 29.84
CA PHE A 531 -5.04 -25.85 29.09
C PHE A 531 -3.77 -26.53 29.61
N GLU A 532 -3.89 -27.83 29.93
CA GLU A 532 -2.79 -28.68 30.36
C GLU A 532 -1.91 -29.08 29.16
N ILE A 533 -0.62 -28.77 29.25
CA ILE A 533 0.35 -29.05 28.20
C ILE A 533 1.11 -30.33 28.54
N ARG A 534 1.05 -31.29 27.61
CA ARG A 534 1.74 -32.59 27.70
C ARG A 534 2.00 -33.15 26.30
N PRO A 535 3.01 -34.02 26.11
CA PRO A 535 3.27 -34.65 24.82
C PRO A 535 2.06 -35.40 24.26
N LEU A 536 1.77 -35.20 22.97
CA LEU A 536 0.59 -35.78 22.28
C LEU A 536 0.69 -37.31 22.14
N ASN A 537 1.91 -37.84 22.08
CA ASN A 537 2.20 -39.28 22.04
C ASN A 537 2.05 -39.97 23.41
N GLY A 538 1.77 -39.22 24.49
CA GLY A 538 1.68 -39.74 25.85
C GLY A 538 3.02 -40.05 26.52
N ASN A 539 4.15 -39.81 25.83
CA ASN A 539 5.49 -40.01 26.39
C ASN A 539 5.76 -38.95 27.47
N ARG A 540 6.14 -39.36 28.68
CA ARG A 540 6.44 -38.43 29.80
C ARG A 540 7.93 -38.32 30.11
N SER A 541 8.80 -38.98 29.34
CA SER A 541 10.24 -39.05 29.61
C SER A 541 10.94 -37.67 29.63
N ASN A 542 10.55 -36.76 28.74
CA ASN A 542 11.14 -35.43 28.65
C ASN A 542 10.42 -34.36 29.50
N TYR A 543 9.16 -34.63 29.89
CA TYR A 543 8.27 -33.67 30.55
C TYR A 543 7.38 -34.40 31.57
N SER A 544 7.90 -34.64 32.77
CA SER A 544 7.30 -35.55 33.76
C SER A 544 6.13 -34.96 34.55
N GLU A 545 6.06 -33.64 34.71
CA GLU A 545 4.98 -32.95 35.44
C GLU A 545 4.07 -32.15 34.49
N PRO A 546 2.74 -32.39 34.50
CA PRO A 546 1.79 -31.58 33.75
C PRO A 546 1.83 -30.11 34.21
N THR A 547 1.98 -29.18 33.26
CA THR A 547 1.89 -27.74 33.50
C THR A 547 0.79 -27.12 32.66
N THR A 548 0.16 -26.06 33.15
CA THR A 548 -0.75 -25.26 32.30
C THR A 548 0.04 -24.25 31.47
N SER A 549 -0.55 -23.82 30.35
CA SER A 549 -0.03 -22.73 29.49
C SER A 549 0.37 -21.49 30.32
N ARG A 550 -0.51 -21.09 31.26
CA ARG A 550 -0.28 -19.95 32.15
C ARG A 550 0.92 -20.16 33.07
N LYS A 551 1.01 -21.31 33.74
CA LYS A 551 2.09 -21.61 34.69
C LYS A 551 3.45 -21.63 33.98
N TRP A 552 3.54 -22.27 32.81
CA TRP A 552 4.76 -22.32 32.02
C TRP A 552 5.21 -20.91 31.61
N THR A 553 4.28 -20.13 31.05
CA THR A 553 4.58 -18.77 30.61
C THR A 553 4.98 -17.88 31.78
N GLN A 554 4.32 -17.99 32.94
CA GLN A 554 4.66 -17.21 34.12
C GLN A 554 6.07 -17.53 34.63
N MET A 555 6.42 -18.82 34.74
CA MET A 555 7.77 -19.26 35.12
C MET A 555 8.85 -18.67 34.19
N LYS A 556 8.60 -18.65 32.88
CA LYS A 556 9.52 -18.08 31.90
C LYS A 556 9.65 -16.56 32.04
N LEU A 557 8.53 -15.87 32.23
CA LEU A 557 8.51 -14.43 32.43
C LEU A 557 9.25 -14.05 33.73
N ASP A 558 8.98 -14.72 34.85
CA ASP A 558 9.63 -14.43 36.14
C ASP A 558 11.16 -14.63 36.08
N ALA A 559 11.64 -15.52 35.20
CA ALA A 559 13.07 -15.67 34.93
C ALA A 559 13.66 -14.54 34.06
N SER A 560 12.83 -13.82 33.29
CA SER A 560 13.22 -12.72 32.39
C SER A 560 13.03 -11.32 32.97
N TYR A 561 12.03 -11.08 33.83
CA TYR A 561 11.83 -9.75 34.44
C TYR A 561 12.71 -9.59 35.68
N LYS A 562 13.53 -8.53 35.71
CA LYS A 562 14.09 -7.98 36.95
C LYS A 562 13.08 -6.96 37.47
N TYR A 563 12.34 -7.30 38.53
CA TYR A 563 11.44 -6.37 39.21
C TYR A 563 12.20 -5.27 39.93
#